data_AF-A0A2N6NAX9-F1
#
_entry.id   AF-A0A2N6NAX9-F1
#
_cell.length_a   1.000
_cell.length_b   1.000
_cell.length_c   1.000
_cell.angle_alpha   90.00
_cell.angle_beta   90.00
_cell.angle_gamma   90.00
#
_symmetry.space_group_name_H-M   'P 1'
#
loop_
_entity.id
_entity.type
_entity.pdbx_description
1 polymer ?
#
loop_
_entity_poly.entity_id
_entity_poly.type
_entity_poly.pdbx_seq_one_letter_code
_entity_poly.pdbx_strand_id
1 'polypeptide(L)'
;MESQFSHSGTLEPRRTALLAPTPGSKPYPRPKLSPDQEVKYKTLLSEVMSWTIITCDSDISESGPITSRERIWLTRECLLRYLRATKWSIDEAVKRIQATLVWRREYGLDDLTPEFLSPEQETGKQIILGPTEYRPEPTANPAFILHAGEDDRYDASWGRVSCLNDQLQAK
;
A
#
# COMPACT_ATOMS: atom_id res chain seq x y z
N MET A 1 14.58 32.13 -35.62
CA MET A 1 13.44 31.20 -35.38
C MET A 1 13.29 31.08 -33.87
N GLU A 2 12.66 32.08 -33.27
CA GLU A 2 12.35 32.10 -31.83
C GLU A 2 10.95 31.52 -31.66
N SER A 3 10.87 30.33 -31.07
CA SER A 3 9.61 29.67 -30.75
C SER A 3 9.06 30.25 -29.46
N GLN A 4 7.92 30.92 -29.60
CA GLN A 4 7.15 31.51 -28.52
C GLN A 4 6.68 30.43 -27.54
N PHE A 5 7.07 30.53 -26.27
CA PHE A 5 6.32 29.95 -25.16
C PHE A 5 5.84 31.10 -24.28
N SER A 6 4.70 31.67 -24.63
CA SER A 6 3.92 32.53 -23.76
C SER A 6 2.95 31.67 -22.95
N HIS A 7 3.20 31.49 -21.65
CA HIS A 7 2.18 31.02 -20.71
C HIS A 7 2.12 31.98 -19.53
N SER A 8 1.51 33.14 -19.74
CA SER A 8 0.98 33.98 -18.67
C SER A 8 -0.42 33.48 -18.33
N GLY A 9 -0.53 32.53 -17.42
CA GLY A 9 -1.81 32.10 -16.85
C GLY A 9 -1.65 31.92 -15.36
N THR A 10 -2.38 32.70 -14.57
CA THR A 10 -2.49 32.51 -13.12
C THR A 10 -3.04 31.11 -12.87
N LEU A 11 -2.22 30.22 -12.30
CA LEU A 11 -2.65 28.86 -11.98
C LEU A 11 -3.56 28.91 -10.76
N GLU A 12 -4.87 28.76 -10.97
CA GLU A 12 -5.83 28.65 -9.88
C GLU A 12 -5.51 27.46 -8.97
N PRO A 13 -5.58 27.60 -7.63
CA PRO A 13 -5.33 26.51 -6.70
C PRO A 13 -6.28 25.32 -6.94
N ARG A 14 -5.71 24.14 -7.12
CA ARG A 14 -6.47 22.91 -7.37
C ARG A 14 -6.94 22.29 -6.05
N ARG A 15 -8.23 21.99 -5.95
CA ARG A 15 -8.87 21.39 -4.75
C ARG A 15 -9.18 19.90 -4.88
N THR A 16 -8.95 19.32 -6.06
CA THR A 16 -9.25 17.91 -6.36
C THR A 16 -8.04 17.21 -6.94
N ALA A 17 -7.89 15.92 -6.66
CA ALA A 17 -6.79 15.10 -7.18
C ALA A 17 -6.73 15.10 -8.73
N LEU A 18 -5.56 14.75 -9.28
CA LEU A 18 -5.44 14.41 -10.69
C LEU A 18 -6.12 13.06 -10.95
N LEU A 19 -7.16 13.06 -11.79
CA LEU A 19 -7.92 11.84 -12.14
C LEU A 19 -7.15 10.94 -13.13
N ALA A 20 -6.22 11.52 -13.89
CA ALA A 20 -5.41 10.81 -14.86
C ALA A 20 -3.98 11.37 -14.85
N PRO A 21 -2.98 10.56 -15.27
CA PRO A 21 -1.63 11.05 -15.43
C PRO A 21 -1.52 12.22 -16.41
N THR A 22 -0.58 13.13 -16.17
CA THR A 22 -0.29 14.20 -17.13
C THR A 22 0.27 13.60 -18.43
N PRO A 23 0.10 14.25 -19.59
CA PRO A 23 0.64 13.73 -20.87
C PRO A 23 2.15 13.45 -20.86
N GLY A 24 2.92 14.16 -20.02
CA GLY A 24 4.36 13.94 -19.83
C GLY A 24 4.73 12.82 -18.87
N SER A 25 3.77 12.27 -18.12
CA SER A 25 4.01 11.18 -17.16
C SER A 25 4.29 9.87 -17.89
N LYS A 26 5.45 9.24 -17.63
CA LYS A 26 5.82 7.95 -18.23
C LYS A 26 5.87 6.86 -17.15
N PRO A 27 5.23 5.70 -17.35
CA PRO A 27 5.37 4.59 -16.41
C PRO A 27 6.80 4.07 -16.44
N TYR A 28 7.36 3.74 -15.27
CA TYR A 28 8.67 3.11 -15.21
C TYR A 28 8.61 1.71 -15.87
N PRO A 29 9.53 1.37 -16.78
CA PRO A 29 9.52 0.06 -17.42
C PRO A 29 9.74 -1.03 -16.37
N ARG A 30 8.90 -2.08 -16.39
CA ARG A 30 9.02 -3.19 -15.44
C ARG A 30 10.36 -3.92 -15.67
N PRO A 31 11.19 -4.12 -14.63
CA PRO A 31 12.40 -4.91 -14.76
C PRO A 31 12.07 -6.33 -15.25
N LYS A 32 12.84 -6.82 -16.21
CA LYS A 32 12.75 -8.22 -16.64
C LYS A 32 13.26 -9.12 -15.52
N LEU A 33 12.56 -10.22 -15.28
CA LEU A 33 12.99 -11.21 -14.29
C LEU A 33 14.18 -11.99 -14.85
N SER A 34 15.14 -12.30 -13.99
CA SER A 34 16.18 -13.28 -14.32
C SER A 34 15.57 -14.70 -14.32
N PRO A 35 16.22 -15.68 -14.97
CA PRO A 35 15.72 -17.06 -15.00
C PRO A 35 15.51 -17.64 -13.58
N ASP A 36 16.41 -17.36 -12.64
CA ASP A 36 16.28 -17.77 -11.23
C ASP A 36 15.04 -17.13 -10.57
N GLN A 37 14.82 -15.83 -10.82
CA GLN A 37 13.67 -15.10 -10.28
C GLN A 37 12.35 -15.63 -10.85
N GLU A 38 12.32 -16.03 -12.12
CA GLU A 38 11.14 -16.65 -12.72
C GLU A 38 10.82 -18.01 -12.11
N VAL A 39 11.83 -18.83 -11.81
CA VAL A 39 11.63 -20.11 -11.11
C VAL A 39 11.04 -19.86 -9.74
N LYS A 40 11.61 -18.95 -8.94
CA LYS A 40 11.09 -18.59 -7.61
C LYS A 40 9.67 -18.05 -7.67
N TYR A 41 9.36 -17.21 -8.66
CA TYR A 41 8.00 -16.72 -8.89
C TYR A 41 7.03 -17.87 -9.20
N LYS A 42 7.39 -18.80 -10.08
CA LYS A 42 6.54 -19.95 -10.43
C LYS A 42 6.32 -20.87 -9.23
N THR A 43 7.35 -21.11 -8.42
CA THR A 43 7.23 -21.89 -7.18
C THR A 43 6.26 -21.22 -6.21
N LEU A 44 6.42 -19.92 -5.96
CA LEU A 44 5.52 -19.17 -5.08
C LEU A 44 4.08 -19.14 -5.64
N LEU A 45 3.92 -18.98 -6.96
CA LEU A 45 2.62 -18.98 -7.60
C LEU A 45 1.91 -20.33 -7.41
N SER A 46 2.60 -21.44 -7.61
CA SER A 46 2.07 -22.78 -7.40
C SER A 46 1.61 -22.98 -5.94
N GLU A 47 2.44 -22.54 -4.99
CA GLU A 47 2.14 -22.60 -3.57
C GLU A 47 0.86 -21.81 -3.24
N VAL A 48 0.80 -20.54 -3.64
CA VAL A 48 -0.36 -19.66 -3.40
C VAL A 48 -1.63 -20.19 -4.07
N MET A 49 -1.52 -20.80 -5.26
CA MET A 49 -2.66 -21.39 -5.96
C MET A 49 -3.20 -22.65 -5.26
N SER A 50 -2.36 -23.35 -4.50
CA SER A 50 -2.79 -24.53 -3.73
C SER A 50 -3.62 -24.16 -2.49
N TRP A 51 -3.58 -22.90 -2.05
CA TRP A 51 -4.31 -22.46 -0.87
C TRP A 51 -5.82 -22.45 -1.12
N THR A 52 -6.51 -23.17 -0.24
CA THR A 52 -7.97 -23.26 -0.23
C THR A 52 -8.56 -22.58 0.99
N ILE A 53 -7.89 -22.65 2.13
CA ILE A 53 -8.31 -22.11 3.42
C ILE A 53 -7.22 -21.19 3.94
N ILE A 54 -7.62 -20.02 4.45
CA ILE A 54 -6.77 -19.14 5.24
C ILE A 54 -7.22 -19.28 6.70
N THR A 55 -6.26 -19.60 7.56
CA THR A 55 -6.45 -19.73 9.00
C THR A 55 -5.97 -18.48 9.70
N CYS A 56 -6.83 -17.91 10.54
CA CYS A 56 -6.55 -16.76 11.38
C CYS A 56 -6.34 -17.27 12.81
N ASP A 57 -5.12 -17.12 13.34
CA ASP A 57 -4.78 -17.65 14.66
C ASP A 57 -5.38 -16.81 15.80
N SER A 58 -5.59 -15.51 15.58
CA SER A 58 -6.12 -14.61 16.60
C SER A 58 -7.65 -14.67 16.73
N ASP A 59 -8.34 -14.86 15.61
CA ASP A 59 -9.79 -15.04 15.55
C ASP A 59 -10.18 -16.18 14.60
N ILE A 60 -10.55 -17.31 15.20
CA ILE A 60 -10.94 -18.51 14.45
C ILE A 60 -12.20 -18.26 13.62
N SER A 61 -13.07 -17.32 14.01
CA SER A 61 -14.31 -17.03 13.27
C SER A 61 -14.06 -16.40 11.91
N GLU A 62 -12.93 -15.70 11.77
CA GLU A 62 -12.46 -15.10 10.51
C GLU A 62 -11.68 -16.09 9.62
N SER A 63 -11.45 -17.31 10.12
CA SER A 63 -10.87 -18.39 9.32
C SER A 63 -11.88 -18.90 8.29
N GLY A 64 -11.41 -19.28 7.11
CA GLY A 64 -12.33 -19.74 6.07
C GLY A 64 -11.71 -19.88 4.69
N PRO A 65 -12.50 -20.32 3.70
CA PRO A 65 -12.04 -20.48 2.34
C PRO A 65 -11.53 -19.16 1.77
N ILE A 66 -10.56 -19.24 0.86
CA ILE A 66 -10.06 -18.05 0.18
C ILE A 66 -11.15 -17.44 -0.71
N THR A 67 -11.41 -16.15 -0.55
CA THR A 67 -12.47 -15.43 -1.25
C THR A 67 -12.03 -14.94 -2.63
N SER A 68 -12.99 -14.59 -3.48
CA SER A 68 -12.70 -14.01 -4.81
C SER A 68 -11.91 -12.70 -4.71
N ARG A 69 -12.18 -11.88 -3.70
CA ARG A 69 -11.47 -10.61 -3.46
C ARG A 69 -10.01 -10.84 -3.10
N GLU A 70 -9.73 -11.84 -2.27
CA GLU A 70 -8.36 -12.24 -1.92
C GLU A 70 -7.60 -12.78 -3.14
N ARG A 71 -8.26 -13.57 -3.98
CA ARG A 71 -7.68 -14.04 -5.25
C ARG A 71 -7.34 -12.88 -6.19
N ILE A 72 -8.21 -11.87 -6.28
CA ILE A 72 -7.95 -10.66 -7.07
C ILE A 72 -6.77 -9.87 -6.50
N TRP A 73 -6.60 -9.84 -5.17
CA TRP A 73 -5.47 -9.17 -4.53
C TRP A 73 -4.13 -9.89 -4.81
N LEU A 74 -4.13 -11.23 -4.91
CA LEU A 74 -2.98 -12.09 -5.20
C LEU A 74 -2.56 -12.04 -6.69
N THR A 75 -2.32 -10.83 -7.20
CA THR A 75 -1.80 -10.62 -8.55
C THR A 75 -0.33 -10.99 -8.67
N ARG A 76 0.15 -11.19 -9.91
CA ARG A 76 1.58 -11.34 -10.23
C ARG A 76 2.46 -10.30 -9.54
N GLU A 77 2.07 -9.03 -9.63
CA GLU A 77 2.83 -7.92 -9.05
C GLU A 77 2.77 -7.91 -7.52
N CYS A 78 1.68 -8.40 -6.92
CA CYS A 78 1.62 -8.64 -5.48
C CYS A 78 2.70 -9.64 -5.06
N LEU A 79 2.75 -10.82 -5.68
CA LEU A 79 3.72 -11.86 -5.35
C LEU A 79 5.17 -11.38 -5.52
N LEU A 80 5.45 -10.63 -6.59
CA LEU A 80 6.77 -10.06 -6.83
C LEU A 80 7.16 -8.98 -5.81
N ARG A 81 6.22 -8.23 -5.24
CA ARG A 81 6.51 -7.28 -4.14
C ARG A 81 7.02 -8.02 -2.91
N TYR A 82 6.38 -9.14 -2.53
CA TYR A 82 6.83 -9.94 -1.39
C TYR A 82 8.19 -10.58 -1.66
N LEU A 83 8.40 -11.18 -2.83
CA LEU A 83 9.71 -11.76 -3.20
C LEU A 83 10.84 -10.71 -3.14
N ARG A 84 10.62 -9.49 -3.62
CA ARG A 84 11.65 -8.43 -3.51
C ARG A 84 11.90 -8.02 -2.05
N ALA A 85 10.85 -7.91 -1.24
CA ALA A 85 10.94 -7.53 0.16
C ALA A 85 11.63 -8.59 1.04
N THR A 86 11.59 -9.87 0.63
CA THR A 86 12.22 -11.00 1.34
C THR A 86 13.55 -11.41 0.72
N LYS A 87 14.18 -10.52 -0.09
CA LYS A 87 15.44 -10.82 -0.79
C LYS A 87 15.38 -12.13 -1.59
N TRP A 88 14.23 -12.41 -2.20
CA TRP A 88 13.93 -13.61 -2.98
C TRP A 88 13.88 -14.92 -2.18
N SER A 89 13.62 -14.86 -0.87
CA SER A 89 13.28 -16.02 -0.04
C SER A 89 11.80 -16.39 -0.21
N ILE A 90 11.54 -17.63 -0.65
CA ILE A 90 10.19 -18.14 -0.90
C ILE A 90 9.45 -18.36 0.43
N ASP A 91 10.08 -19.01 1.40
CA ASP A 91 9.45 -19.33 2.68
C ASP A 91 9.04 -18.08 3.46
N GLU A 92 9.89 -17.05 3.45
CA GLU A 92 9.55 -15.76 4.05
C GLU A 92 8.44 -15.06 3.28
N ALA A 93 8.43 -15.15 1.95
CA ALA A 93 7.39 -14.53 1.12
C ALA A 93 6.03 -15.17 1.41
N VAL A 94 5.96 -16.50 1.46
CA VAL A 94 4.77 -17.26 1.83
C VAL A 94 4.22 -16.81 3.18
N LYS A 95 5.07 -16.81 4.21
CA LYS A 95 4.68 -16.39 5.58
C LYS A 95 4.14 -14.97 5.60
N ARG A 96 4.81 -14.03 4.92
CA ARG A 96 4.38 -12.62 4.88
C ARG A 96 3.08 -12.43 4.11
N ILE A 97 2.85 -13.18 3.03
CA ILE A 97 1.60 -13.13 2.28
C ILE A 97 0.46 -13.66 3.15
N GLN A 98 0.63 -14.80 3.80
CA GLN A 98 -0.37 -15.38 4.71
C GLN A 98 -0.69 -14.43 5.87
N ALA A 99 0.33 -13.91 6.55
CA ALA A 99 0.15 -12.92 7.62
C ALA A 99 -0.59 -11.67 7.14
N THR A 100 -0.34 -11.24 5.90
CA THR A 100 -1.09 -10.10 5.33
C THR A 100 -2.54 -10.46 5.07
N LEU A 101 -2.84 -11.64 4.50
CA LEU A 101 -4.23 -12.07 4.29
C LEU A 101 -5.00 -12.18 5.61
N VAL A 102 -4.39 -12.75 6.64
CA VAL A 102 -4.94 -12.81 8.00
C VAL A 102 -5.25 -11.41 8.52
N TRP A 103 -4.27 -10.49 8.48
CA TRP A 103 -4.48 -9.11 8.90
C TRP A 103 -5.60 -8.40 8.11
N ARG A 104 -5.72 -8.67 6.79
CA ARG A 104 -6.79 -8.09 5.97
C ARG A 104 -8.19 -8.53 6.44
N ARG A 105 -8.32 -9.76 6.94
CA ARG A 105 -9.57 -10.29 7.51
C ARG A 105 -9.83 -9.71 8.89
N GLU A 106 -8.85 -9.81 9.79
CA GLU A 106 -8.95 -9.30 11.16
C GLU A 106 -9.25 -7.81 11.22
N TYR A 107 -8.68 -7.02 10.30
CA TYR A 107 -8.92 -5.59 10.24
C TYR A 107 -10.25 -5.21 9.57
N GLY A 108 -10.90 -6.14 8.85
CA GLY A 108 -12.14 -5.85 8.13
C GLY A 108 -11.96 -4.83 7.00
N LEU A 109 -10.88 -4.94 6.20
CA LEU A 109 -10.61 -3.97 5.11
C LEU A 109 -11.76 -3.85 4.10
N ASP A 110 -12.54 -4.91 3.95
CA ASP A 110 -13.65 -4.99 3.03
C ASP A 110 -14.90 -4.24 3.53
N ASP A 111 -14.95 -3.89 4.82
CA ASP A 111 -16.05 -3.18 5.47
C ASP A 111 -15.77 -1.68 5.65
N LEU A 112 -14.60 -1.21 5.20
CA LEU A 112 -14.24 0.21 5.25
C LEU A 112 -15.09 1.05 4.30
N THR A 113 -15.89 1.95 4.86
CA THR A 113 -16.74 2.87 4.10
C THR A 113 -16.10 4.26 3.96
N PRO A 114 -16.39 4.99 2.88
CA PRO A 114 -15.94 6.39 2.74
C PRO A 114 -16.37 7.27 3.91
N GLU A 115 -17.57 7.05 4.45
CA GLU A 115 -18.12 7.80 5.57
C GLU A 115 -17.32 7.57 6.86
N PHE A 116 -16.82 6.35 7.07
CA PHE A 116 -15.95 6.03 8.19
C PHE A 116 -14.57 6.69 8.06
N LEU A 117 -14.05 6.81 6.84
CA LEU A 117 -12.71 7.36 6.58
C LEU A 117 -12.68 8.89 6.43
N SER A 118 -13.78 9.51 6.02
CA SER A 118 -13.87 10.96 5.72
C SER A 118 -13.39 11.85 6.87
N PRO A 119 -13.78 11.62 8.14
CA PRO A 119 -13.37 12.50 9.25
C PRO A 119 -11.85 12.57 9.44
N GLU A 120 -11.09 11.53 9.08
CA GLU A 120 -9.62 11.54 9.15
C GLU A 120 -8.95 12.31 8.00
N GLN A 121 -9.65 12.48 6.87
CA GLN A 121 -9.14 13.16 5.69
C GLN A 121 -9.47 14.65 5.67
N GLU A 122 -10.48 15.10 6.44
CA GLU A 122 -10.92 16.51 6.49
C GLU A 122 -9.81 17.48 6.90
N THR A 123 -8.86 17.04 7.73
CA THR A 123 -7.75 17.87 8.20
C THR A 123 -6.62 18.03 7.16
N GLY A 124 -6.72 17.38 6.00
CA GLY A 124 -5.69 17.45 4.95
C GLY A 124 -4.34 16.85 5.35
N LYS A 125 -4.31 15.99 6.39
CA LYS A 125 -3.09 15.29 6.83
C LYS A 125 -2.55 14.36 5.75
N GLN A 126 -3.44 13.82 4.93
CA GLN A 126 -3.11 12.93 3.83
C GLN A 126 -3.74 13.48 2.55
N ILE A 127 -2.94 13.69 1.52
CA ILE A 127 -3.43 14.20 0.22
C ILE A 127 -2.87 13.31 -0.90
N ILE A 128 -3.76 12.80 -1.74
CA ILE A 128 -3.42 12.09 -2.98
C ILE A 128 -3.45 13.12 -4.12
N LEU A 129 -2.28 13.54 -4.60
CA LEU A 129 -2.18 14.56 -5.66
C LEU A 129 -2.22 13.94 -7.07
N GLY A 130 -1.86 12.66 -7.19
CA GLY A 130 -1.64 11.97 -8.47
C GLY A 130 -0.21 12.15 -8.99
N PRO A 131 0.11 11.60 -10.17
CA PRO A 131 1.46 11.68 -10.73
C PRO A 131 1.74 13.09 -11.25
N THR A 132 2.86 13.68 -10.82
CA THR A 132 3.27 15.04 -11.19
C THR A 132 4.63 15.03 -11.89
N GLU A 133 4.84 16.01 -12.77
CA GLU A 133 6.11 16.22 -13.47
C GLU A 133 7.23 16.77 -12.57
N TYR A 134 6.87 17.31 -11.40
CA TYR A 134 7.80 17.89 -10.43
C TYR A 134 8.58 16.85 -9.61
N ARG A 135 8.32 15.55 -9.82
CA ARG A 135 9.12 14.49 -9.22
C ARG A 135 10.41 14.33 -10.05
N PRO A 136 11.61 14.26 -9.42
CA PRO A 136 12.88 14.10 -10.14
C PRO A 136 12.92 12.84 -11.03
N GLU A 137 12.07 11.86 -10.76
CA GLU A 137 11.73 10.81 -11.71
C GLU A 137 10.22 10.90 -12.03
N PRO A 138 9.82 11.34 -13.24
CA PRO A 138 8.43 11.46 -13.66
C PRO A 138 7.82 10.05 -13.84
N THR A 139 7.50 9.44 -12.71
CA THR A 139 6.87 8.12 -12.64
C THR A 139 5.37 8.33 -12.62
N ALA A 140 4.63 7.49 -13.34
CA ALA A 140 3.16 7.46 -13.29
C ALA A 140 2.58 7.04 -11.91
N ASN A 141 3.40 7.02 -10.85
CA ASN A 141 3.00 6.69 -9.49
C ASN A 141 2.36 7.93 -8.83
N PRO A 142 1.22 7.77 -8.13
CA PRO A 142 0.61 8.90 -7.43
C PRO A 142 1.52 9.41 -6.31
N ALA A 143 1.61 10.73 -6.16
CA ALA A 143 2.21 11.35 -4.99
C ALA A 143 1.23 11.29 -3.81
N PHE A 144 1.72 10.77 -2.69
CA PHE A 144 1.04 10.79 -1.40
C PHE A 144 1.78 11.77 -0.49
N ILE A 145 1.11 12.86 -0.12
CA ILE A 145 1.66 13.91 0.72
C ILE A 145 1.14 13.72 2.14
N LEU A 146 2.06 13.70 3.09
CA LEU A 146 1.77 13.62 4.52
C LEU A 146 2.16 14.93 5.19
N HIS A 147 1.17 15.63 5.74
CA HIS A 147 1.38 16.76 6.63
C HIS A 147 1.27 16.28 8.07
N ALA A 148 2.42 16.00 8.69
CA ALA A 148 2.51 15.69 10.12
C ALA A 148 2.43 17.00 10.93
N GLY A 149 1.25 17.62 10.96
CA GLY A 149 0.94 18.69 11.91
C GLY A 149 0.61 18.13 13.30
N GLU A 150 0.51 18.98 14.32
CA GLU A 150 -0.02 18.59 15.62
C GLU A 150 -1.49 18.16 15.48
N ASP A 151 -1.80 16.96 15.96
CA ASP A 151 -3.16 16.44 15.98
C ASP A 151 -3.94 17.11 17.12
N ASP A 152 -4.57 18.25 16.84
CA ASP A 152 -5.45 18.98 17.77
C ASP A 152 -6.68 18.17 18.25
N ARG A 153 -6.84 16.92 17.79
CA ARG A 153 -7.91 15.97 18.18
C ARG A 153 -7.53 14.99 19.27
N TYR A 154 -6.28 14.99 19.74
CA TYR A 154 -5.93 14.22 20.95
C TYR A 154 -6.35 15.01 22.20
N ASP A 155 -7.56 14.73 22.68
CA ASP A 155 -7.91 15.01 24.07
C ASP A 155 -6.91 14.25 24.97
N ALA A 156 -6.33 14.95 25.93
CA ALA A 156 -5.30 14.50 26.86
C ALA A 156 -5.78 13.40 27.83
N SER A 157 -6.92 12.77 27.58
CA SER A 157 -7.51 11.69 28.38
C SER A 157 -7.00 10.30 28.02
N TRP A 158 -6.38 10.10 26.85
CA TRP A 158 -5.72 8.83 26.52
C TRP A 158 -4.30 8.83 27.07
N GLY A 159 -4.20 8.40 28.33
CA GLY A 159 -2.95 8.24 29.04
C GLY A 159 -1.93 7.41 28.26
N ARG A 160 -0.72 7.97 28.17
CA ARG A 160 0.59 7.31 28.05
C ARG A 160 0.49 5.78 27.92
N VAL A 161 0.29 5.27 26.71
CA VAL A 161 0.53 3.86 26.39
C VAL A 161 2.04 3.67 26.52
N SER A 162 2.48 3.28 27.71
CA SER A 162 3.85 2.81 27.95
C SER A 162 4.09 1.66 26.99
N CYS A 163 5.03 1.88 26.06
CA CYS A 163 5.49 0.87 25.13
C CYS A 163 5.80 -0.42 25.90
N LEU A 164 5.35 -1.53 25.33
CA LEU A 164 5.44 -2.91 25.81
C LEU A 164 6.90 -3.43 25.83
N ASN A 165 7.85 -2.65 26.34
CA ASN A 165 9.28 -2.97 26.37
C ASN A 165 9.88 -3.04 27.78
N ASP A 166 9.09 -2.76 28.84
CA ASP A 166 9.56 -2.80 30.23
C ASP A 166 9.38 -4.16 30.93
N GLN A 167 8.88 -5.20 30.24
CA GLN A 167 8.77 -6.56 30.81
C GLN A 167 9.95 -7.51 30.49
N LEU A 168 11.06 -7.00 29.94
CA LEU A 168 12.25 -7.81 29.63
C LEU A 168 13.51 -7.44 30.42
N GLN A 169 13.40 -6.68 31.51
CA GLN A 169 14.52 -6.35 32.41
C GLN A 169 14.33 -6.86 33.85
N ALA A 170 13.48 -7.87 34.06
CA ALA A 170 13.37 -8.57 35.34
C ALA A 170 13.58 -10.08 35.15
N LYS A 171 14.85 -10.47 34.97
CA LYS A 171 15.41 -11.76 35.36
C LYS A 171 16.79 -11.54 35.96
#